data_AF-A0A845D9D3-F1
#
_entry.id   AF-A0A845D9D3-F1
#
_cell.length_a   1.000
_cell.length_b   1.000
_cell.length_c   1.000
_cell.angle_alpha   90.00
_cell.angle_beta   90.00
_cell.angle_gamma   90.00
#
_symmetry.space_group_name_H-M   'P 1'
#
loop_
_entity.id
_entity.type
_entity.pdbx_description
1 polymer ?
#
loop_
_entity_poly.entity_id
_entity_poly.type
_entity_poly.pdbx_seq_one_letter_code
_entity_poly.pdbx_strand_id
1 'polypeptide(L)'
;MKGATMFEKEEILLELMVNRHEVFRPGGTLAERHYYSTYALSWIELYHANGTIAKTEFYRLPCHTLSSQNFYQPDGTLMMRCTYYSDGTPRQTIFYDRHGFIKKVIAFY
;
A
#
# COMPACT_ATOMS: atom_id res chain seq x y z
N MET A 1 -5.99 -36.09 29.37
CA MET A 1 -7.16 -35.45 28.73
C MET A 1 -7.72 -34.40 29.69
N LYS A 2 -7.83 -33.15 29.20
CA LYS A 2 -8.49 -31.95 29.77
C LYS A 2 -7.92 -31.43 31.12
N GLY A 3 -7.77 -30.13 31.35
CA GLY A 3 -8.39 -28.98 30.69
C GLY A 3 -7.48 -27.75 30.65
N ALA A 4 -7.82 -26.86 29.72
CA ALA A 4 -7.32 -25.51 29.65
C ALA A 4 -7.93 -24.64 30.76
N THR A 5 -7.15 -23.70 31.26
CA THR A 5 -7.57 -22.46 31.94
C THR A 5 -6.64 -21.39 31.36
N MET A 6 -7.04 -20.56 30.39
CA MET A 6 -8.05 -19.51 30.41
C MET A 6 -7.86 -18.55 31.60
N PHE A 7 -7.64 -17.29 31.25
CA PHE A 7 -7.57 -16.05 32.04
C PHE A 7 -6.20 -15.38 32.21
N GLU A 8 -6.18 -14.12 31.74
CA GLU A 8 -5.34 -12.98 32.17
C GLU A 8 -4.06 -12.66 31.40
N LYS A 9 -4.27 -12.01 30.25
CA LYS A 9 -3.56 -10.82 29.71
C LYS A 9 -4.05 -10.65 28.26
N GLU A 10 -5.28 -10.19 27.99
CA GLU A 10 -5.69 -8.79 28.17
C GLU A 10 -4.52 -7.81 28.20
N GLU A 11 -3.74 -7.81 27.13
CA GLU A 11 -3.47 -6.52 26.46
C GLU A 11 -4.34 -6.47 25.22
N ILE A 12 -5.60 -6.12 25.48
CA ILE A 12 -6.46 -5.43 24.53
C ILE A 12 -5.76 -4.10 24.23
N LEU A 13 -4.80 -4.12 23.31
CA LEU A 13 -4.60 -2.99 22.41
C LEU A 13 -5.46 -3.28 21.19
N LEU A 14 -6.68 -2.78 21.31
CA LEU A 14 -7.69 -2.60 20.28
C LEU A 14 -7.21 -1.54 19.25
N GLU A 15 -5.96 -1.67 18.78
CA GLU A 15 -5.31 -0.79 17.81
C GLU A 15 -4.91 -1.62 16.58
N LEU A 16 -5.72 -1.50 15.52
CA LEU A 16 -5.27 -1.57 14.12
C LEU A 16 -4.09 -2.54 13.85
N MET A 17 -4.22 -3.83 14.17
CA MET A 17 -3.22 -4.81 13.74
C MET A 17 -3.25 -4.86 12.21
N VAL A 18 -2.37 -4.08 11.59
CA VAL A 18 -2.09 -4.18 10.17
C VAL A 18 -1.32 -5.49 10.01
N ASN A 19 -2.05 -6.57 9.71
CA ASN A 19 -1.41 -7.80 9.29
C ASN A 19 -0.61 -7.51 8.03
N ARG A 20 0.62 -8.04 7.94
CA ARG A 20 1.47 -7.88 6.77
C ARG A 20 1.86 -9.23 6.17
N HIS A 21 1.88 -9.28 4.85
CA HIS A 21 2.40 -10.40 4.07
C HIS A 21 3.52 -9.89 3.17
N GLU A 22 4.63 -10.61 3.10
CA GLU A 22 5.81 -10.24 2.33
C GLU A 22 6.12 -11.29 1.27
N VAL A 23 6.38 -10.84 0.06
CA VAL A 23 6.77 -11.69 -1.08
C VAL A 23 8.20 -11.35 -1.45
N PHE A 24 9.06 -12.36 -1.54
CA PHE A 24 10.47 -12.22 -1.87
C PHE A 24 10.77 -12.77 -3.26
N ARG A 25 11.70 -12.13 -3.96
CA ARG A 25 12.25 -12.64 -5.23
C ARG A 25 13.15 -13.86 -5.00
N PRO A 26 13.43 -14.66 -6.05
CA PRO A 26 14.57 -15.55 -6.04
C PRO A 26 15.85 -14.77 -5.69
N GLY A 27 16.55 -15.19 -4.64
CA GLY A 27 17.69 -14.45 -4.08
C GLY A 27 17.38 -13.63 -2.81
N GLY A 28 16.13 -13.62 -2.34
CA GLY A 28 15.76 -13.13 -1.00
C GLY A 28 15.50 -11.63 -0.89
N THR A 29 15.56 -10.87 -1.99
CA THR A 29 15.19 -9.44 -1.97
C THR A 29 13.68 -9.27 -1.92
N LEU A 30 13.17 -8.35 -1.09
CA LEU A 30 11.73 -8.07 -0.99
C LEU A 30 11.17 -7.58 -2.33
N ALA A 31 10.09 -8.21 -2.80
CA ALA A 31 9.38 -7.87 -4.03
C ALA A 31 8.13 -7.06 -3.75
N GLU A 32 7.34 -7.51 -2.78
CA GLU A 32 6.05 -6.92 -2.43
C GLU A 32 5.79 -7.03 -0.93
N ARG A 33 5.04 -6.07 -0.41
CA ARG A 33 4.48 -6.11 0.94
C ARG A 33 3.03 -5.70 0.91
N HIS A 34 2.16 -6.55 1.44
CA HIS A 34 0.71 -6.36 1.47
C HIS A 34 0.29 -6.11 2.90
N TYR A 35 -0.58 -5.13 3.10
CA TYR A 35 -1.04 -4.68 4.40
C TYR A 35 -2.55 -4.83 4.48
N TYR A 36 -3.04 -5.34 5.61
CA TYR A 36 -4.44 -5.67 5.80
C TYR A 36 -4.97 -4.98 7.07
N SER A 37 -6.03 -4.19 6.94
CA SER A 37 -6.79 -3.66 8.08
C SER A 37 -8.02 -4.52 8.29
N THR A 38 -8.26 -5.02 9.51
CA THR A 38 -9.42 -5.88 9.81
C THR A 38 -9.58 -7.03 8.80
N TYR A 39 -8.47 -7.68 8.44
CA TYR A 39 -8.38 -8.76 7.43
C TYR A 39 -8.67 -8.37 5.97
N ALA A 40 -8.88 -7.08 5.70
CA ALA A 40 -9.15 -6.54 4.39
C ALA A 40 -7.90 -5.82 3.84
N LEU A 41 -7.49 -6.14 2.60
CA LEU A 41 -6.32 -5.51 1.95
C LEU A 41 -6.49 -3.98 1.91
N SER A 42 -5.60 -3.26 2.58
CA SER A 42 -5.62 -1.81 2.71
C SER A 42 -4.60 -1.13 1.79
N TRP A 43 -3.37 -1.65 1.72
CA TRP A 43 -2.37 -1.14 0.78
C TRP A 43 -1.32 -2.18 0.38
N ILE A 44 -0.69 -1.95 -0.76
CA ILE A 44 0.42 -2.75 -1.29
C ILE A 44 1.62 -1.83 -1.53
N GLU A 45 2.81 -2.30 -1.19
CA GLU A 45 4.09 -1.75 -1.64
C GLU A 45 4.74 -2.76 -2.59
N LEU A 46 5.17 -2.30 -3.76
CA LEU A 46 6.03 -3.06 -4.67
C LEU A 46 7.40 -2.40 -4.71
N TYR A 47 8.44 -3.22 -4.76
CA TYR A 47 9.82 -2.79 -4.58
C TYR A 47 10.63 -2.94 -5.86
N HIS A 48 11.58 -2.05 -6.10
CA HIS A 48 12.66 -2.21 -7.07
C HIS A 48 13.62 -3.31 -6.61
N ALA A 49 14.47 -3.81 -7.51
CA ALA A 49 15.49 -4.81 -7.17
C ALA A 49 16.51 -4.30 -6.14
N ASN A 50 16.72 -2.98 -6.06
CA ASN A 50 17.59 -2.35 -5.07
C ASN A 50 16.92 -2.18 -3.68
N GLY A 51 15.68 -2.65 -3.50
CA GLY A 51 14.94 -2.57 -2.25
C GLY A 51 14.24 -1.24 -1.97
N THR A 52 14.31 -0.27 -2.88
CA THR A 52 13.48 0.95 -2.79
C THR A 52 12.06 0.68 -3.26
N ILE A 53 11.08 1.47 -2.81
CA ILE A 53 9.70 1.33 -3.28
C ILE A 53 9.63 1.75 -4.75
N ALA A 54 9.00 0.93 -5.58
CA ALA A 54 8.68 1.21 -6.98
C ALA A 54 7.26 1.73 -7.15
N LYS A 55 6.32 1.19 -6.37
CA LYS A 55 4.91 1.52 -6.45
C LYS A 55 4.22 1.31 -5.11
N THR A 56 3.26 2.18 -4.80
CA THR A 56 2.29 1.92 -3.73
C THR A 56 0.88 1.95 -4.27
N GLU A 57 0.02 1.06 -3.79
CA GLU A 57 -1.41 1.02 -4.11
C GLU A 57 -2.22 1.11 -2.83
N PHE A 58 -3.18 2.03 -2.78
CA PHE A 58 -4.03 2.23 -1.62
C PHE A 58 -5.48 1.89 -1.95
N TYR A 59 -6.12 1.09 -1.11
CA TYR A 59 -7.49 0.63 -1.30
C TYR A 59 -8.42 1.27 -0.27
N ARG A 60 -9.59 1.69 -0.74
CA ARG A 60 -10.66 2.18 0.12
C ARG A 60 -11.37 0.98 0.73
N LEU A 61 -11.48 0.97 2.05
CA LEU A 61 -12.27 -0.01 2.78
C LEU A 61 -13.70 0.51 3.03
N PRO A 62 -14.71 -0.38 3.10
CA PRO A 62 -14.62 -1.85 2.95
C PRO A 62 -14.72 -2.34 1.49
N CYS A 63 -14.89 -1.44 0.52
CA CYS A 63 -15.22 -1.83 -0.87
C CYS A 63 -14.03 -2.36 -1.69
N HIS A 64 -12.81 -2.35 -1.14
CA HIS A 64 -11.57 -2.77 -1.82
C HIS A 64 -11.32 -2.07 -3.15
N THR A 65 -11.84 -0.86 -3.32
CA THR A 65 -11.67 -0.09 -4.54
C THR A 65 -10.35 0.66 -4.48
N LEU A 66 -9.56 0.58 -5.55
CA LEU A 66 -8.31 1.32 -5.66
C LEU A 66 -8.59 2.83 -5.54
N SER A 67 -7.94 3.49 -4.58
CA SER A 67 -8.13 4.90 -4.27
C SER A 67 -7.01 5.77 -4.82
N SER A 68 -5.78 5.26 -4.79
CA SER A 68 -4.62 5.93 -5.37
C SER A 68 -3.47 4.97 -5.63
N GLN A 69 -2.60 5.37 -6.54
CA GLN A 69 -1.32 4.72 -6.81
C GLN A 69 -0.21 5.77 -6.86
N ASN A 70 0.95 5.47 -6.32
CA ASN A 70 2.15 6.27 -6.50
C ASN A 70 3.22 5.43 -7.20
N PHE A 71 4.03 6.06 -8.05
CA PHE A 71 5.11 5.41 -8.79
C PHE A 71 6.42 6.17 -8.56
N TYR A 72 7.49 5.43 -8.30
CA TYR A 72 8.75 5.97 -7.83
C TYR A 72 9.92 5.49 -8.68
N GLN A 73 10.92 6.35 -8.83
CA GLN A 73 12.23 5.98 -9.38
C GLN A 73 13.01 5.10 -8.40
N PRO A 74 14.06 4.39 -8.87
CA PRO A 74 14.92 3.60 -8.00
C PRO A 74 15.68 4.40 -6.92
N ASP A 75 15.73 5.73 -7.02
CA ASP A 75 16.29 6.62 -5.99
C ASP A 75 15.24 7.06 -4.95
N GLY A 76 13.99 6.59 -5.07
CA GLY A 76 12.87 6.96 -4.21
C GLY A 76 12.10 8.20 -4.66
N THR A 77 12.49 8.85 -5.75
CA THR A 77 11.80 10.05 -6.25
C THR A 77 10.42 9.71 -6.79
N LEU A 78 9.38 10.37 -6.29
CA LEU A 78 8.02 10.23 -6.79
C LEU A 78 7.92 10.78 -8.22
N MET A 79 7.47 9.96 -9.17
CA MET A 79 7.25 10.36 -10.57
C MET A 79 5.81 10.69 -10.87
N MET A 80 4.90 9.93 -10.30
CA MET A 80 3.50 9.94 -10.71
C MET A 80 2.60 9.54 -9.56
N ARG A 81 1.47 10.24 -9.43
CA ARG A 81 0.36 9.88 -8.54
C ARG A 81 -0.93 9.79 -9.33
N CYS A 82 -1.58 8.63 -9.28
CA CYS A 82 -2.93 8.44 -9.80
C CYS A 82 -3.92 8.45 -8.63
N THR A 83 -5.08 9.07 -8.81
CA THR A 83 -6.20 9.03 -7.86
C THR A 83 -7.47 8.62 -8.58
N TYR A 84 -8.38 8.02 -7.84
CA TYR A 84 -9.60 7.41 -8.36
C TYR A 84 -10.82 7.88 -7.57
N TYR A 85 -11.98 7.88 -8.22
CA TYR A 85 -13.27 8.05 -7.55
C TYR A 85 -13.64 6.79 -6.75
N SER A 86 -14.72 6.87 -5.97
CA SER A 86 -15.16 5.76 -5.11
C SER A 86 -15.61 4.51 -5.88
N ASP A 87 -15.96 4.66 -7.15
CA ASP A 87 -16.31 3.56 -8.06
C ASP A 87 -15.08 2.96 -8.78
N GLY A 88 -13.88 3.49 -8.53
CA GLY A 88 -12.63 3.04 -9.13
C GLY A 88 -12.33 3.68 -10.48
N THR A 89 -13.18 4.59 -10.97
CA THR A 89 -12.89 5.33 -12.19
C THR A 89 -11.71 6.30 -11.97
N PRO A 90 -10.78 6.44 -12.93
CA PRO A 90 -9.68 7.40 -12.81
C PRO A 90 -10.21 8.81 -12.60
N ARG A 91 -9.67 9.52 -11.61
CA ARG A 91 -10.00 10.92 -11.32
C ARG A 91 -8.93 11.87 -11.82
N GLN A 92 -7.67 11.58 -11.50
CA GLN A 92 -6.56 12.45 -11.84
C GLN A 92 -5.22 11.71 -11.84
N THR A 93 -4.32 12.11 -12.73
CA THR A 93 -2.90 11.76 -12.70
C THR A 93 -2.06 13.03 -12.58
N ILE A 94 -1.17 13.05 -11.60
CA ILE A 94 -0.19 14.11 -11.37
C ILE A 94 1.19 13.55 -11.68
N PHE A 95 1.95 14.26 -12.51
CA PHE A 95 3.35 13.95 -12.83
C PHE A 95 4.25 14.96 -12.13
N TYR A 96 5.34 14.47 -11.57
CA TYR A 96 6.33 15.26 -10.86
C TYR A 96 7.65 15.28 -11.64
N ASP A 97 8.42 16.35 -11.47
CA ASP A 97 9.81 16.41 -11.91
C ASP A 97 10.76 15.78 -10.88
N ARG A 98 12.06 15.80 -11.19
CA ARG A 98 13.10 15.22 -10.33
C ARG A 98 13.28 15.92 -8.97
N HIS A 99 12.71 17.11 -8.79
CA HIS A 99 12.76 17.89 -7.56
C HIS A 99 11.47 17.75 -6.75
N GLY A 100 10.51 16.96 -7.24
CA GLY A 100 9.20 16.76 -6.61
C GLY A 100 8.17 17.84 -6.94
N PHE A 101 8.46 18.74 -7.89
CA PHE A 101 7.48 19.74 -8.32
C PHE A 101 6.52 19.17 -9.36
N ILE A 102 5.28 19.65 -9.34
CA ILE A 102 4.26 19.23 -10.30
C ILE A 102 4.64 19.72 -11.69
N LYS A 103 4.84 18.76 -12.62
CA LYS A 103 5.11 19.01 -14.03
C LYS A 103 3.83 19.04 -14.86
N LYS A 104 2.88 18.15 -14.57
CA LYS A 104 1.64 17.99 -15.35
C LYS A 104 0.53 17.41 -14.49
N VAL A 105 -0.68 17.87 -14.74
CA VAL A 105 -1.91 17.32 -14.17
C VAL A 105 -2.83 16.92 -15.31
N ILE A 106 -3.37 15.71 -15.25
CA ILE A 106 -4.41 15.22 -16.16
C ILE A 106 -5.63 14.89 -15.30
N ALA A 107 -6.73 15.60 -15.49
CA ALA A 107 -8.00 15.32 -14.83
C ALA A 107 -8.92 14.56 -15.80
N PHE A 108 -9.68 13.61 -15.24
CA PHE A 108 -10.67 12.82 -15.97
C PHE A 108 -12.04 13.19 -15.39
N TYR A 109 -12.96 13.58 -16.27
CA TYR A 109 -14.30 14.08 -15.95
C TYR A 109 -15.37 13.13 -16.47
#